data_AF-A0A4S0JGI8-F1
#
_entry.id   AF-A0A4S0JGI8-F1
#
_cell.length_a   1.000
_cell.length_b   1.000
_cell.length_c   1.000
_cell.angle_alpha   90.00
_cell.angle_beta   90.00
_cell.angle_gamma   90.00
#
_symmetry.space_group_name_H-M   'P 1'
#
loop_
_entity.id
_entity.type
_entity.pdbx_description
1 polymer ?
#
loop_
_entity_poly.entity_id
_entity_poly.type
_entity_poly.pdbx_seq_one_letter_code
_entity_poly.pdbx_strand_id
1 'polypeptide(L)'
;FSKCGGNMGTEGSVAFMFKRLGVLSFAPGADEETITEAAIEAGADDIVVYPDDGSIDVVTSPDAFNAVKDAMAAAGHVADHAEITFRADNDIKVEGEVA
;
A
#
# COMPACT_ATOMS: atom_id res chain seq x y z
N PHE A 1 -1.66 -9.05 -23.33
CA PHE A 1 -0.25 -8.73 -23.62
C PHE A 1 -0.07 -8.22 -25.06
N SER A 2 -0.10 -9.04 -26.11
CA SER A 2 0.25 -8.58 -27.48
C SER A 2 -0.63 -7.47 -28.08
N LYS A 3 -1.91 -7.37 -27.70
CA LYS A 3 -2.79 -6.28 -28.16
C LYS A 3 -2.46 -4.90 -27.56
N CYS A 4 -1.70 -4.87 -26.47
CA CYS A 4 -1.31 -3.67 -25.74
C CYS A 4 0.22 -3.49 -25.75
N GLY A 5 0.92 -4.10 -26.73
CA GLY A 5 2.38 -4.00 -26.86
C GLY A 5 3.21 -4.75 -25.82
N GLY A 6 2.59 -5.52 -24.92
CA GLY A 6 3.29 -6.28 -23.87
C GLY A 6 3.70 -7.69 -24.29
N ASN A 7 4.76 -8.21 -23.68
CA ASN A 7 5.23 -9.60 -23.82
C ASN A 7 5.05 -10.37 -22.50
N MET A 8 4.65 -11.65 -22.58
CA MET A 8 4.63 -12.53 -21.41
C MET A 8 6.06 -13.04 -21.16
N GLY A 9 6.62 -12.67 -20.00
CA GLY A 9 7.94 -13.15 -19.57
C GLY A 9 7.91 -14.62 -19.11
N THR A 10 9.08 -15.16 -18.79
CA THR A 10 9.20 -16.47 -18.15
C THR A 10 8.67 -16.42 -16.72
N GLU A 11 8.29 -17.57 -16.16
CA GLU A 11 7.87 -17.65 -14.76
C GLU A 11 8.93 -17.03 -13.84
N GLY A 12 8.51 -16.14 -12.95
CA GLY A 12 9.39 -15.42 -12.02
C GLY A 12 10.10 -14.18 -12.57
N SER A 13 9.95 -13.81 -13.85
CA SER A 13 10.70 -12.70 -14.48
C SER A 13 10.52 -11.35 -13.81
N VAL A 14 9.40 -11.12 -13.12
CA VAL A 14 9.11 -9.91 -12.35
C VAL A 14 8.74 -10.21 -10.89
N ALA A 15 8.68 -11.48 -10.48
CA ALA A 15 8.17 -11.84 -9.16
C ALA A 15 8.99 -11.22 -8.01
N PHE A 16 10.30 -11.02 -8.22
CA PHE A 16 11.18 -10.37 -7.25
C PHE A 16 10.93 -8.87 -7.09
N MET A 17 10.23 -8.23 -8.05
CA MET A 17 9.86 -6.82 -8.00
C MET A 17 8.61 -6.56 -7.16
N PHE A 18 7.95 -7.62 -6.68
CA PHE A 18 6.75 -7.52 -5.87
C PHE A 18 6.95 -8.16 -4.51
N LYS A 19 6.52 -7.48 -3.46
CA LYS A 19 6.51 -8.00 -2.09
C LYS A 19 5.09 -8.19 -1.62
N ARG A 20 4.84 -9.32 -0.95
CA ARG A 20 3.59 -9.56 -0.26
C ARG A 20 3.60 -8.75 1.04
N LEU A 21 2.72 -7.77 1.15
CA LEU A 21 2.64 -6.82 2.25
C LEU A 21 1.18 -6.66 2.70
N GLY A 22 0.98 -6.34 3.97
CA GLY A 22 -0.26 -5.80 4.48
C GLY A 22 -0.38 -4.31 4.12
N VAL A 23 -1.57 -3.89 3.74
CA VAL A 23 -1.88 -2.49 3.41
C VAL A 23 -3.18 -2.11 4.08
N LEU A 24 -3.16 -1.00 4.81
CA LEU A 24 -4.32 -0.35 5.38
C LEU A 24 -4.46 1.02 4.74
N SER A 25 -5.51 1.22 3.95
CA SER A 25 -5.77 2.46 3.23
C SER A 25 -6.81 3.31 3.94
N PHE A 26 -6.51 4.59 4.08
CA PHE A 26 -7.35 5.61 4.68
C PHE A 26 -7.73 6.65 3.62
N ALA A 27 -9.01 6.98 3.58
CA ALA A 27 -9.57 7.92 2.62
C ALA A 27 -9.06 9.36 2.83
N PRO A 28 -9.20 10.22 1.81
CA PRO A 28 -8.80 11.61 1.91
C PRO A 28 -9.51 12.36 3.04
N GLY A 29 -8.77 13.20 3.75
CA GLY A 29 -9.26 13.93 4.92
C GLY A 29 -9.08 13.20 6.25
N ALA A 30 -8.46 12.02 6.23
CA ALA A 30 -7.93 11.40 7.43
C ALA A 30 -6.77 12.24 8.00
N ASP A 31 -6.62 12.24 9.32
CA ASP A 31 -5.60 13.02 10.01
C ASP A 31 -4.23 12.32 9.90
N GLU A 32 -3.39 12.82 8.99
CA GLU A 32 -2.07 12.27 8.67
C GLU A 32 -1.15 12.17 9.89
N GLU A 33 -1.15 13.19 10.74
CA GLU A 33 -0.25 13.26 11.90
C GLU A 33 -0.60 12.13 12.88
N THR A 34 -1.89 12.03 13.23
CA THR A 34 -2.36 10.99 14.16
C THR A 34 -2.24 9.57 13.60
N ILE A 35 -2.52 9.37 12.30
CA ILE A 35 -2.37 8.07 11.65
C ILE A 35 -0.92 7.64 11.63
N THR A 36 0.01 8.57 11.33
CA THR A 36 1.44 8.27 11.28
C THR A 36 1.97 7.89 12.66
N GLU A 37 1.60 8.64 13.70
CA GLU A 37 1.97 8.32 15.08
C GLU A 37 1.42 6.95 15.51
N ALA A 38 0.12 6.72 15.32
CA ALA A 38 -0.51 5.45 15.67
C ALA A 38 0.09 4.26 14.89
N ALA A 39 0.41 4.45 13.61
CA ALA A 39 1.03 3.43 12.77
C ALA A 39 2.43 3.05 13.25
N ILE A 40 3.24 4.04 13.64
CA ILE A 40 4.58 3.81 14.18
C ILE A 40 4.49 3.04 15.50
N GLU A 41 3.59 3.43 16.41
CA GLU A 41 3.37 2.72 17.67
C GLU A 41 2.85 1.30 17.46
N ALA A 42 2.01 1.09 16.46
CA ALA A 42 1.46 -0.20 16.09
C ALA A 42 2.50 -1.14 15.44
N GLY A 43 3.64 -0.62 14.98
CA GLY A 43 4.68 -1.39 14.32
C GLY A 43 4.48 -1.53 12.81
N ALA A 44 3.94 -0.50 12.16
CA ALA A 44 3.95 -0.40 10.70
C ALA A 44 5.38 -0.34 10.16
N ASP A 45 5.58 -0.89 8.96
CA ASP A 45 6.88 -0.89 8.29
C ASP A 45 7.10 0.39 7.48
N ASP A 46 6.03 0.96 6.92
CA ASP A 46 6.09 2.19 6.13
C ASP A 46 4.74 2.93 6.14
N ILE A 47 4.77 4.25 5.87
CA ILE A 47 3.59 5.09 5.69
C ILE A 47 3.74 5.83 4.36
N VAL A 48 2.80 5.60 3.44
CA VAL A 48 2.78 6.24 2.12
C VAL A 48 1.63 7.23 2.07
N VAL A 49 1.96 8.51 2.00
CA VAL A 49 0.99 9.59 1.79
C VAL A 49 0.95 9.90 0.30
N TYR A 50 -0.25 9.99 -0.27
CA TYR A 50 -0.45 10.34 -1.67
C TYR A 50 -0.93 11.79 -1.78
N PRO A 51 -0.07 12.76 -2.11
CA PRO A 51 -0.45 14.18 -2.09
C PRO A 51 -1.50 14.55 -3.15
N ASP A 52 -1.59 13.74 -4.22
CA ASP A 52 -2.47 14.01 -5.37
C ASP A 52 -3.95 13.71 -5.05
N ASP A 53 -4.23 12.67 -4.27
CA ASP A 53 -5.60 12.31 -3.86
C ASP A 53 -5.87 12.48 -2.36
N GLY A 54 -4.83 12.69 -1.54
CA GLY A 54 -4.90 12.89 -0.10
C GLY A 54 -5.09 11.61 0.71
N SER A 55 -4.99 10.44 0.09
CA SER A 55 -5.09 9.15 0.77
C SER A 55 -3.78 8.78 1.48
N ILE A 56 -3.89 7.87 2.45
CA ILE A 56 -2.75 7.40 3.25
C ILE A 56 -2.79 5.87 3.29
N ASP A 57 -1.69 5.24 2.95
CA ASP A 57 -1.50 3.81 3.15
C ASP A 57 -0.52 3.56 4.29
N VAL A 58 -0.94 2.76 5.25
CA VAL A 58 -0.05 2.17 6.26
C VAL A 58 0.32 0.77 5.78
N VAL A 59 1.63 0.56 5.60
CA VAL A 59 2.19 -0.68 5.05
C VAL A 59 2.82 -1.50 6.16
N THR A 60 2.60 -2.81 6.11
CA THR A 60 3.09 -3.75 7.13
C THR A 60 3.57 -5.03 6.49
N SER A 61 4.33 -5.82 7.24
CA SER A 61 4.56 -7.22 6.91
C SER A 61 3.24 -8.00 7.01
N PRO A 62 3.05 -9.08 6.23
CA PRO A 62 1.86 -9.92 6.31
C PRO A 62 1.62 -10.50 7.72
N ASP A 63 2.70 -10.75 8.46
CA ASP A 63 2.64 -11.33 9.80
C ASP A 63 2.20 -10.29 10.85
N ALA A 64 2.61 -9.03 10.70
CA ALA A 64 2.21 -7.92 11.57
C ALA A 64 0.83 -7.34 11.23
N PHE A 65 0.29 -7.62 10.04
CA PHE A 65 -0.93 -6.98 9.50
C PHE A 65 -2.11 -6.96 10.48
N ASN A 66 -2.47 -8.11 11.06
CA ASN A 66 -3.62 -8.17 11.97
C ASN A 66 -3.36 -7.38 13.26
N ALA A 67 -2.14 -7.45 13.80
CA ALA A 67 -1.79 -6.72 15.01
C ALA A 67 -1.84 -5.20 14.79
N VAL A 68 -1.29 -4.72 13.67
CA VAL A 68 -1.32 -3.30 13.30
C VAL A 68 -2.76 -2.84 13.07
N LYS A 69 -3.56 -3.63 12.33
CA LYS A 69 -4.97 -3.32 12.08
C LYS A 69 -5.76 -3.15 13.37
N ASP A 70 -5.61 -4.09 14.31
CA ASP A 70 -6.33 -4.05 15.57
C ASP A 70 -5.85 -2.88 16.45
N ALA A 71 -4.55 -2.57 16.45
CA ALA A 71 -3.99 -1.42 17.15
C ALA A 71 -4.49 -0.08 16.59
N MET A 72 -4.50 0.08 15.26
CA MET A 72 -5.04 1.27 14.59
C MET A 72 -6.53 1.45 14.91
N ALA A 73 -7.31 0.37 14.86
CA ALA A 73 -8.73 0.42 15.23
C ALA A 73 -8.94 0.77 16.71
N ALA A 74 -8.08 0.27 17.62
CA ALA A 74 -8.12 0.61 19.04
C ALA A 74 -7.74 2.08 19.31
N ALA A 75 -6.87 2.65 18.49
CA ALA A 75 -6.54 4.08 18.49
C ALA A 75 -7.64 4.97 17.87
N GLY A 76 -8.70 4.37 17.31
CA GLY A 76 -9.82 5.08 16.68
C GLY A 76 -9.65 5.30 15.18
N HIS A 77 -8.59 4.78 14.57
CA HIS A 77 -8.29 4.87 13.15
C HIS A 77 -8.70 3.57 12.44
N VAL A 78 -9.95 3.51 11.96
CA VAL A 78 -10.44 2.38 11.17
C VAL A 78 -10.13 2.61 9.70
N ALA A 79 -9.32 1.74 9.11
CA ALA A 79 -9.00 1.79 7.68
C ALA A 79 -10.24 1.47 6.83
N ASP A 80 -10.41 2.20 5.73
CA ASP A 80 -11.48 1.97 4.75
C ASP A 80 -11.27 0.66 4.00
N HIS A 81 -10.01 0.36 3.70
CA HIS A 81 -9.59 -0.87 3.07
C HIS A 81 -8.40 -1.47 3.81
N ALA A 82 -8.42 -2.79 4.01
CA ALA A 82 -7.32 -3.49 4.67
C ALA A 82 -7.14 -4.87 4.04
N GLU A 83 -5.99 -5.11 3.40
CA GLU A 83 -5.71 -6.36 2.72
C GLU A 83 -4.23 -6.76 2.80
N ILE A 84 -3.95 -8.04 2.52
CA ILE A 84 -2.59 -8.50 2.23
C ILE A 84 -2.50 -8.67 0.71
N THR A 85 -1.66 -7.86 0.08
CA THR A 85 -1.53 -7.77 -1.38
C THR A 85 -0.06 -7.81 -1.82
N PHE A 86 0.18 -7.92 -3.11
CA PHE A 86 1.53 -7.76 -3.68
C PHE A 86 1.72 -6.32 -4.12
N ARG A 87 2.59 -5.57 -3.44
CA ARG A 87 3.01 -4.24 -3.88
C ARG A 87 4.30 -4.32 -4.67
N ALA A 88 4.41 -3.48 -5.70
CA ALA A 88 5.65 -3.29 -6.42
C ALA A 88 6.68 -2.57 -5.52
N ASP A 89 7.94 -2.96 -5.61
CA ASP A 89 9.04 -2.31 -4.91
C ASP A 89 9.38 -0.94 -5.49
N ASN A 90 9.08 -0.73 -6.78
CA ASN A 90 9.35 0.52 -7.48
C ASN A 90 8.16 0.86 -8.37
N ASP A 91 7.67 2.09 -8.24
CA ASP A 91 6.63 2.63 -9.10
C ASP A 91 7.24 3.29 -10.34
N ILE A 92 6.59 3.09 -11.48
CA ILE A 92 6.93 3.76 -12.74
C ILE A 92 5.77 4.67 -13.10
N LYS A 93 6.04 5.99 -13.12
CA LYS A 93 5.07 6.98 -13.56
C LYS A 93 4.70 6.72 -15.01
N VAL A 94 3.41 6.55 -15.27
CA VAL A 94 2.88 6.42 -16.64
C VAL A 94 2.37 7.79 -17.08
N GLU A 95 2.98 8.34 -18.14
CA GLU A 95 2.52 9.56 -18.80
C GLU A 95 1.79 9.15 -20.09
N GLY A 96 0.55 9.61 -20.27
CA GLY A 96 -0.27 9.21 -21.40
C GLY A 96 -0.12 10.14 -22.60
N GLU A 97 0.28 9.60 -23.76
CA GLU A 97 -0.45 9.88 -24.99
C GLU A 97 -1.37 8.67 -25.21
N VAL A 98 -2.68 8.92 -25.14
CA VAL A 98 -3.69 7.89 -25.35
C VAL A 98 -3.62 7.49 -26.82
N ALA A 99 -3.18 6.25 -27.08
CA ALA A 99 -3.21 5.65 -28.42
C ALA A 99 -4.65 5.31 -28.86
#